data_AF-A0A961MKJ8-F1
#
_entry.id   AF-A0A961MKJ8-F1
#
_cell.length_a   1.000
_cell.length_b   1.000
_cell.length_c   1.000
_cell.angle_alpha   90.00
_cell.angle_beta   90.00
_cell.angle_gamma   90.00
#
_symmetry.space_group_name_H-M   'P 1'
#
loop_
_entity.id
_entity.type
_entity.pdbx_description
1 polymer ?
#
loop_
_entity_poly.entity_id
_entity_poly.type
_entity_poly.pdbx_seq_one_letter_code
_entity_poly.pdbx_strand_id
1 'polypeptide(L)'
;MPDLYAATADVIARQKARKLARQGRLVDETFKIVQRTIWPDAPPDQVSALRTAFFAGAGEVYALMMAALDEGDDASAGDMEFVEGWTQEIERFHARTIAASKATGKAN
;
A
#
# COMPACT_ATOMS: atom_id res chain seq x y z
N MET A 1 -24.32 15.87 -3.13
CA MET A 1 -23.05 16.38 -3.65
C MET A 1 -21.98 15.37 -3.28
N PRO A 2 -21.53 14.49 -4.21
CA PRO A 2 -20.36 13.67 -3.98
C PRO A 2 -19.17 14.60 -3.75
N ASP A 3 -18.36 14.26 -2.76
CA ASP A 3 -17.41 15.14 -2.10
C ASP A 3 -16.25 15.58 -3.02
N LEU A 4 -16.31 16.80 -3.53
CA LEU A 4 -15.23 17.45 -4.28
C LEU A 4 -13.90 17.46 -3.51
N TYR A 5 -13.93 17.42 -2.17
CA TYR A 5 -12.72 17.34 -1.34
C TYR A 5 -12.07 15.96 -1.39
N ALA A 6 -12.85 14.88 -1.41
CA ALA A 6 -12.33 13.51 -1.54
C ALA A 6 -11.62 13.31 -2.89
N ALA A 7 -12.21 13.83 -3.98
CA ALA A 7 -11.60 13.79 -5.31
C ALA A 7 -10.30 14.60 -5.37
N THR A 8 -10.25 15.77 -4.72
CA THR A 8 -9.07 16.64 -4.70
C THR A 8 -7.93 16.04 -3.86
N ALA A 9 -8.24 15.45 -2.71
CA ALA A 9 -7.28 14.77 -1.85
C ALA A 9 -6.64 13.55 -2.53
N ASP A 10 -7.44 12.77 -3.26
CA ASP A 10 -6.97 11.62 -4.03
C ASP A 10 -6.06 12.04 -5.20
N VAL A 11 -6.40 13.12 -5.91
CA VAL A 11 -5.54 13.70 -6.96
C VAL A 11 -4.19 14.17 -6.39
N ILE A 12 -4.19 14.86 -5.25
CA ILE A 12 -2.96 15.32 -4.58
C ILE A 12 -2.11 14.12 -4.12
N ALA A 13 -2.75 13.10 -3.55
CA ALA A 13 -2.08 11.86 -3.14
C ALA A 13 -1.43 11.15 -4.33
N ARG A 14 -2.13 11.02 -5.46
CA ARG A 14 -1.61 10.42 -6.69
C ARG A 14 -0.43 11.21 -7.27
N GLN A 15 -0.51 12.54 -7.32
CA GLN A 15 0.58 13.38 -7.81
C GLN A 15 1.82 13.24 -6.93
N LYS A 16 1.65 13.25 -5.61
CA LYS A 16 2.73 13.06 -4.66
C LYS A 16 3.35 11.66 -4.77
N ALA A 17 2.53 10.63 -4.92
CA ALA A 17 3.01 9.26 -5.13
C ALA A 17 3.85 9.14 -6.41
N ARG A 18 3.36 9.69 -7.54
CA ARG A 18 4.11 9.73 -8.81
C ARG A 18 5.43 10.49 -8.68
N LYS A 19 5.44 11.62 -7.97
CA LYS A 19 6.66 12.39 -7.70
C LYS A 19 7.68 11.57 -6.91
N LEU A 20 7.24 10.91 -5.84
CA LEU A 20 8.11 10.07 -5.00
C LEU A 20 8.62 8.84 -5.77
N ALA A 21 7.80 8.25 -6.63
CA ALA A 21 8.20 7.12 -7.47
C ALA A 21 9.33 7.50 -8.42
N ARG A 22 9.21 8.64 -9.11
CA ARG A 22 10.27 9.17 -9.99
C ARG A 22 11.57 9.47 -9.26
N GLN A 23 11.52 9.71 -7.95
CA GLN A 23 12.68 9.96 -7.10
C GLN A 23 13.28 8.67 -6.52
N GLY A 24 12.69 7.50 -6.78
CA GLY A 24 13.08 6.25 -6.13
C GLY A 24 12.77 6.21 -4.64
N ARG A 25 11.86 7.05 -4.16
CA ARG A 25 11.58 7.25 -2.72
C ARG A 25 10.20 6.80 -2.26
N LEU A 26 9.34 6.36 -3.18
CA LEU A 26 7.95 6.03 -2.86
C LEU A 26 7.86 4.97 -1.76
N VAL A 27 8.53 3.84 -1.93
CA VAL A 27 8.48 2.71 -0.99
C VAL A 27 9.04 3.10 0.38
N ASP A 28 10.13 3.86 0.41
CA ASP A 28 10.76 4.35 1.64
C ASP A 28 9.87 5.32 2.42
N GLU A 29 9.20 6.25 1.74
CA GLU A 29 8.28 7.18 2.39
C GLU A 29 7.01 6.46 2.87
N THR A 30 6.54 5.44 2.13
CA THR A 30 5.43 4.58 2.58
C THR A 30 5.81 3.83 3.85
N PHE A 31 7.02 3.28 3.94
CA PHE A 31 7.50 2.65 5.19
C PHE A 31 7.45 3.61 6.38
N LYS A 32 7.89 4.86 6.20
CA LYS A 32 7.84 5.87 7.28
C LYS A 32 6.41 6.16 7.73
N ILE A 33 5.46 6.19 6.80
CA ILE A 33 4.03 6.35 7.12
C ILE A 33 3.56 5.14 7.92
N VAL A 34 3.82 3.93 7.43
CA VAL A 34 3.45 2.66 8.10
C VAL A 34 4.02 2.58 9.51
N GLN A 35 5.32 2.86 9.69
CA GLN A 35 5.96 2.88 11.00
C GLN A 35 5.28 3.89 11.93
N ARG A 36 5.03 5.12 11.49
CA ARG A 36 4.36 6.14 12.31
C ARG A 36 2.92 5.79 12.65
N THR A 37 2.21 5.10 11.75
CA THR A 37 0.81 4.72 11.95
C THR A 37 0.66 3.52 12.87
N ILE A 38 1.52 2.52 12.74
CA ILE A 38 1.39 1.25 13.48
C ILE A 38 2.21 1.28 14.78
N TRP A 39 3.37 1.94 14.76
CA TRP A 39 4.34 1.86 15.85
C TRP A 39 5.19 3.15 15.99
N PRO A 40 4.58 4.29 16.35
CA PRO A 40 5.24 5.60 16.33
C PRO A 40 6.50 5.69 17.20
N ASP A 41 6.51 5.00 18.35
CA ASP A 41 7.59 5.05 19.34
C ASP A 41 8.43 3.76 19.37
N ALA A 42 8.54 3.06 18.24
CA ALA A 42 9.31 1.82 18.13
C ALA A 42 10.79 2.06 18.50
N PRO A 43 11.37 1.27 19.42
CA PRO A 43 12.80 1.20 19.63
C PRO A 43 13.56 0.88 18.33
N PRO A 44 14.83 1.33 18.16
CA PRO A 44 15.57 1.21 16.90
C PRO A 44 15.68 -0.23 16.35
N ASP A 45 15.83 -1.22 17.23
CA ASP A 45 15.89 -2.64 16.88
C ASP A 45 14.54 -3.14 16.31
N GLN A 46 13.42 -2.71 16.88
CA GLN A 46 12.09 -3.02 16.39
C GLN A 46 11.78 -2.31 15.06
N VAL A 47 12.24 -1.06 14.90
CA VAL A 47 12.17 -0.35 13.61
C VAL A 47 12.94 -1.11 12.54
N SER A 48 14.12 -1.62 12.86
CA SER A 48 14.93 -2.41 11.93
C SER A 48 14.21 -3.70 11.53
N ALA A 49 13.63 -4.42 12.48
CA ALA A 49 12.86 -5.63 12.20
C ALA A 49 11.62 -5.34 11.32
N LEU A 50 10.86 -4.29 11.67
CA LEU A 50 9.70 -3.85 10.89
C LEU A 50 10.09 -3.44 9.47
N ARG A 51 11.24 -2.77 9.31
CA ARG A 51 11.79 -2.39 8.00
C ARG A 51 12.08 -3.62 7.16
N THR A 52 12.79 -4.60 7.71
CA THR A 52 13.07 -5.87 7.01
C THR A 52 11.78 -6.56 6.56
N ALA A 53 10.80 -6.70 7.45
CA ALA A 53 9.53 -7.33 7.12
C ALA A 53 8.76 -6.57 6.02
N PHE A 54 8.73 -5.23 6.11
CA PHE A 54 8.06 -4.40 5.12
C PHE A 54 8.69 -4.53 3.72
N PHE A 55 10.02 -4.47 3.61
CA PHE A 55 10.69 -4.58 2.31
C PHE A 55 10.69 -6.00 1.74
N ALA A 56 10.77 -7.03 2.59
CA ALA A 56 10.58 -8.41 2.16
C ALA A 56 9.18 -8.58 1.56
N GLY A 57 8.13 -8.12 2.27
CA GLY A 57 6.75 -8.16 1.76
C GLY A 57 6.56 -7.36 0.47
N ALA A 58 7.18 -6.19 0.34
CA ALA A 58 7.15 -5.40 -0.90
C ALA A 58 7.82 -6.14 -2.08
N GLY A 59 8.91 -6.87 -1.82
CA GLY A 59 9.59 -7.72 -2.81
C GLY A 59 8.71 -8.89 -3.26
N GLU A 60 8.05 -9.58 -2.32
CA GLU A 60 7.12 -10.67 -2.64
C GLU A 60 5.92 -10.18 -3.45
N VAL A 61 5.36 -9.02 -3.09
CA VAL A 61 4.27 -8.37 -3.86
C VAL A 61 4.71 -8.08 -5.29
N TYR A 62 5.92 -7.56 -5.49
CA TYR A 62 6.46 -7.34 -6.81
C TYR A 62 6.67 -8.66 -7.59
N ALA A 63 7.22 -9.68 -6.94
CA ALA A 63 7.42 -10.99 -7.56
C ALA A 63 6.09 -11.62 -8.00
N LEU A 64 5.05 -11.54 -7.16
CA LEU A 64 3.70 -11.98 -7.50
C LEU A 64 3.12 -11.22 -8.70
N MET A 65 3.30 -9.89 -8.75
CA MET A 65 2.89 -9.10 -9.91
C MET A 65 3.58 -9.56 -11.18
N MET A 66 4.90 -9.78 -11.13
CA MET A 66 5.65 -10.18 -12.32
C MET A 66 5.35 -11.62 -12.75
N ALA A 67 5.09 -12.53 -11.80
CA ALA A 67 4.78 -13.92 -12.09
C ALA A 67 3.35 -14.15 -12.59
N ALA A 68 2.45 -13.19 -12.34
CA ALA A 68 1.05 -13.29 -12.71
C ALA A 68 0.70 -12.60 -14.03
N LEU A 69 1.65 -11.91 -14.67
CA LEU A 69 1.47 -11.34 -15.99
C LEU A 69 1.87 -12.38 -17.03
N ASP A 70 0.98 -12.67 -17.98
CA ASP A 70 1.25 -13.56 -19.10
C ASP A 70 2.49 -13.09 -19.90
N GLU A 71 3.22 -14.04 -20.51
CA GLU A 71 4.34 -13.71 -21.40
C GLU A 71 3.82 -13.02 -22.67
N GLY A 72 3.99 -11.69 -22.77
CA GLY A 72 3.58 -10.88 -23.93
C GLY A 72 3.84 -9.38 -23.72
N ASP A 73 3.83 -8.60 -24.81
CA ASP A 73 4.04 -7.14 -24.76
C ASP A 73 2.78 -6.36 -24.32
N ASP A 74 1.59 -6.97 -24.47
CA ASP A 74 0.29 -6.37 -24.16
C ASP A 74 -0.41 -7.14 -23.01
N ALA A 75 -1.06 -6.40 -22.11
CA ALA A 75 -1.85 -6.98 -21.02
C ALA A 75 -3.01 -7.83 -21.58
N SER A 76 -3.07 -9.09 -21.17
CA SER A 76 -4.12 -10.04 -21.54
C SER A 76 -5.42 -9.77 -20.77
N ALA A 77 -6.53 -10.35 -21.23
CA ALA A 77 -7.78 -10.31 -20.47
C ALA A 77 -7.64 -11.04 -19.11
N GLY A 78 -6.79 -12.07 -19.04
CA GLY A 78 -6.46 -12.78 -17.80
C GLY A 78 -5.65 -11.92 -16.84
N ASP A 79 -4.70 -11.12 -17.34
CA ASP A 79 -3.92 -10.17 -16.53
C ASP A 79 -4.83 -9.13 -15.87
N MET A 80 -5.83 -8.64 -16.60
CA MET A 80 -6.80 -7.68 -16.08
C MET A 80 -7.69 -8.30 -14.99
N GLU A 81 -8.17 -9.53 -15.20
CA GLU A 81 -8.96 -10.26 -14.19
C GLU A 81 -8.13 -10.54 -12.93
N PHE A 82 -6.85 -10.91 -13.10
CA PHE A 82 -5.91 -11.10 -11.99
C PHE A 82 -5.71 -9.80 -11.19
N VAL A 83 -5.39 -8.69 -11.86
CA VAL A 83 -5.16 -7.39 -11.20
C VAL A 83 -6.43 -6.92 -10.48
N GLU A 84 -7.61 -7.10 -11.09
CA GLU A 84 -8.87 -6.73 -10.48
C GLU A 84 -9.17 -7.57 -9.22
N GLY A 85 -9.09 -8.90 -9.32
CA GLY A 85 -9.33 -9.80 -8.20
C GLY A 85 -8.39 -9.53 -7.02
N TRP A 86 -7.12 -9.29 -7.31
CA TRP A 86 -6.12 -8.97 -6.31
C TRP A 86 -6.32 -7.58 -5.68
N THR A 87 -6.69 -6.58 -6.49
CA THR A 87 -7.03 -5.24 -5.99
C THR A 87 -8.20 -5.31 -4.99
N GLN A 88 -9.27 -6.04 -5.34
CA GLN A 88 -10.41 -6.25 -4.46
C GLN A 88 -10.02 -6.93 -3.14
N GLU A 89 -9.09 -7.88 -3.18
CA GLU A 89 -8.59 -8.55 -1.98
C GLU A 89 -7.87 -7.57 -1.04
N ILE A 90 -6.97 -6.75 -1.60
CA ILE A 90 -6.24 -5.72 -0.86
C ILE A 90 -7.21 -4.70 -0.24
N GLU A 91 -8.21 -4.24 -0.99
CA GLU A 91 -9.23 -3.32 -0.48
C GLU A 91 -10.01 -3.92 0.69
N ARG A 92 -10.40 -5.20 0.61
CA ARG A 92 -11.05 -5.92 1.72
C ARG A 92 -10.15 -5.99 2.95
N PHE A 93 -8.86 -6.30 2.79
CA PHE A 93 -7.91 -6.28 3.91
C PHE A 93 -7.73 -4.89 4.51
N HIS A 94 -7.62 -3.86 3.67
CA HIS A 94 -7.48 -2.48 4.11
C HIS A 94 -8.70 -2.01 4.91
N ALA A 95 -9.92 -2.29 4.41
CA ALA A 95 -11.16 -1.98 5.11
C ALA A 95 -11.23 -2.66 6.48
N ARG A 96 -10.85 -3.94 6.58
CA ARG A 96 -10.76 -4.66 7.86
C ARG A 96 -9.74 -4.04 8.81
N THR A 97 -8.58 -3.64 8.30
CA THR A 97 -7.52 -3.01 9.10
C THR A 97 -7.99 -1.66 9.67
N ILE A 98 -8.65 -0.83 8.86
CA ILE A 98 -9.26 0.43 9.32
C ILE A 98 -10.36 0.17 10.37
N ALA A 99 -11.20 -0.84 10.15
CA ALA A 99 -12.25 -1.17 11.10
C ALA A 99 -11.67 -1.62 12.45
N ALA A 100 -10.63 -2.45 12.43
CA ALA A 100 -9.93 -2.91 13.63
C ALA A 100 -9.26 -1.75 14.39
N SER A 101 -8.56 -0.84 13.70
CA SER A 101 -7.90 0.30 14.35
C SER A 101 -8.88 1.29 15.01
N LYS A 102 -10.07 1.47 14.42
CA LYS A 102 -11.15 2.27 15.02
C LYS A 102 -11.76 1.61 16.26
N ALA A 103 -11.78 0.27 16.32
CA ALA A 103 -12.29 -0.46 17.47
C ALA A 103 -11.34 -0.37 18.67
N THR A 104 -10.03 -0.44 18.45
CA THR A 104 -9.02 -0.23 19.50
C THR A 104 -8.93 1.22 19.99
N GLY A 105 -9.17 2.21 19.12
CA GLY A 105 -9.17 3.63 19.49
C GLY A 105 -10.37 4.10 20.33
N LYS A 106 -11.39 3.25 20.56
CA LYS A 106 -12.57 3.57 21.39
C LYS A 106 -12.43 3.18 22.87
N ALA A 107 -11.31 2.56 23.24
CA ALA A 107 -10.98 2.26 24.63
C ALA A 107 -10.00 3.32 25.15
N ASN A 108 -10.48 4.54 25.35
CA ASN A 108 -9.91 5.57 26.23
C ASN A 108 -10.99 6.62 26.53
#